data_AF-A0AAD2CGI7-F1
#
_entry.id   AF-A0AAD2CGI7-F1
#
_cell.length_a   1.000
_cell.length_b   1.000
_cell.length_c   1.000
_cell.angle_alpha   90.00
_cell.angle_beta   90.00
_cell.angle_gamma   90.00
#
_symmetry.space_group_name_H-M   'P 1'
#
loop_
_entity.id
_entity.type
_entity.pdbx_description
1 polymer ?
#
loop_
_entity_poly.entity_id
_entity_poly.type
_entity_poly.pdbx_seq_one_letter_code
_entity_poly.pdbx_strand_id
1 'polypeptide(L)'
;MPPRVIRVSEQADQLTYWALLGALGHASGHFLLSNAKRYQFLPPGDVTFLDDLRQSSFLVGLGKAGPGYPLFWIPLVKTYMRNTAGNRVALIALLINVGSLIVPSRFGFSYTQAVLFGGMSIDQIFFVPHEKQQTLEYALWPLMTTLPNGAWAWFECMACSTNPWMMQYGHILYDAYMVSSYTLFYLFFWWMEYRKQQQQQQPGLDVVDAKKVM
;
A
#
# COMPACT_ATOMS: atom_id res chain seq x y z
N MET A 1 -35.41 -5.99 -8.65
CA MET A 1 -34.32 -6.85 -8.15
C MET A 1 -33.98 -6.39 -6.74
N PRO A 2 -34.04 -7.26 -5.71
CA PRO A 2 -33.58 -6.87 -4.38
C PRO A 2 -32.10 -6.51 -4.45
N PRO A 3 -31.65 -5.44 -3.75
CA PRO A 3 -30.24 -5.10 -3.70
C PRO A 3 -29.48 -6.29 -3.11
N ARG A 4 -28.44 -6.75 -3.83
CA ARG A 4 -27.48 -7.72 -3.29
C ARG A 4 -26.86 -7.07 -2.06
N VAL A 5 -27.25 -7.54 -0.88
CA VAL A 5 -26.50 -7.30 0.35
C VAL A 5 -25.18 -8.04 0.16
N ILE A 6 -24.20 -7.38 -0.42
CA ILE A 6 -22.83 -7.86 -0.41
C ILE A 6 -22.46 -7.93 1.06
N ARG A 7 -22.27 -9.14 1.59
CA ARG A 7 -21.89 -9.33 2.99
C ARG A 7 -20.61 -8.55 3.21
N VAL A 8 -20.68 -7.54 4.07
CA VAL A 8 -19.55 -6.69 4.47
C VAL A 8 -18.32 -7.54 4.86
N SER A 9 -18.54 -8.77 5.36
CA SER A 9 -17.49 -9.73 5.70
C SER A 9 -16.64 -10.18 4.50
N GLU A 10 -17.21 -10.54 3.35
CA GLU A 10 -16.44 -11.10 2.23
C GLU A 10 -15.49 -10.07 1.61
N GLN A 11 -15.88 -8.79 1.62
CA GLN A 11 -15.01 -7.71 1.17
C GLN A 11 -13.92 -7.39 2.19
N ALA A 12 -14.25 -7.41 3.49
CA ALA A 12 -13.26 -7.24 4.55
C ALA A 12 -12.20 -8.36 4.50
N ASP A 13 -12.62 -9.62 4.30
CA ASP A 13 -11.73 -10.78 4.24
C ASP A 13 -10.73 -10.67 3.07
N GLN A 14 -11.20 -10.28 1.88
CA GLN A 14 -10.31 -10.06 0.73
C GLN A 14 -9.35 -8.89 0.94
N LEU A 15 -9.81 -7.81 1.56
CA LEU A 15 -8.97 -6.64 1.87
C LEU A 15 -7.87 -7.01 2.87
N THR A 16 -8.23 -7.69 3.94
CA THR A 16 -7.29 -8.17 4.95
C THR A 16 -6.32 -9.18 4.34
N TYR A 17 -6.79 -10.10 3.50
CA TYR A 17 -5.93 -11.07 2.83
C TYR A 17 -4.83 -10.40 1.99
N TRP A 18 -5.20 -9.48 1.08
CA TRP A 18 -4.22 -8.80 0.25
C TRP A 18 -3.32 -7.85 1.05
N ALA A 19 -3.86 -7.16 2.05
CA ALA A 19 -3.05 -6.34 2.95
C ALA A 19 -1.99 -7.18 3.70
N LEU A 20 -2.36 -8.35 4.23
CA LEU A 20 -1.43 -9.27 4.89
C LEU A 20 -0.40 -9.81 3.91
N LEU A 21 -0.81 -10.25 2.72
CA LEU A 21 0.13 -10.71 1.70
C LEU A 21 1.09 -9.61 1.25
N GLY A 22 0.60 -8.39 1.07
CA GLY A 22 1.43 -7.23 0.74
C GLY A 22 2.43 -6.92 1.85
N ALA A 23 2.00 -6.97 3.12
CA ALA A 23 2.88 -6.75 4.27
C ALA A 23 3.94 -7.86 4.41
N LEU A 24 3.57 -9.12 4.24
CA LEU A 24 4.49 -10.25 4.25
C LEU A 24 5.47 -10.20 3.08
N GLY A 25 4.97 -9.87 1.89
CA GLY A 25 5.78 -9.59 0.71
C GLY A 25 6.79 -8.51 1.05
N HIS A 26 6.33 -7.34 1.50
CA HIS A 26 7.15 -6.18 1.87
C HIS A 26 8.27 -6.54 2.86
N ALA A 27 7.92 -7.18 3.97
CA ALA A 27 8.86 -7.64 4.98
C ALA A 27 9.89 -8.63 4.42
N SER A 28 9.45 -9.55 3.54
CA SER A 28 10.33 -10.51 2.87
C SER A 28 11.34 -9.81 1.95
N GLY A 29 10.91 -8.77 1.22
CA GLY A 29 11.82 -7.96 0.39
C GLY A 29 12.88 -7.25 1.22
N HIS A 30 12.49 -6.63 2.34
CA HIS A 30 13.46 -6.04 3.27
C HIS A 30 14.41 -7.06 3.87
N PHE A 31 13.92 -8.24 4.23
CA PHE A 31 14.75 -9.34 4.73
C PHE A 31 15.77 -9.80 3.67
N LEU A 32 15.34 -9.98 2.42
CA LEU A 32 16.22 -10.37 1.32
C LEU A 32 17.29 -9.29 1.05
N LEU A 33 16.89 -8.02 0.98
CA LEU A 33 17.82 -6.90 0.78
C LEU A 33 18.82 -6.75 1.94
N SER A 34 18.35 -6.90 3.19
CA SER A 34 19.21 -6.82 4.37
C SER A 34 20.26 -7.93 4.38
N ASN A 35 19.86 -9.17 4.09
CA ASN A 35 20.80 -10.28 3.95
C ASN A 35 21.76 -10.07 2.77
N ALA A 36 21.26 -9.62 1.62
CA ALA A 36 22.11 -9.34 0.46
C ALA A 36 23.18 -8.27 0.77
N LYS A 37 22.83 -7.22 1.53
CA LYS A 37 23.82 -6.23 2.03
C LYS A 37 24.80 -6.86 3.03
N ARG A 38 24.31 -7.63 4.00
CA ARG A 38 25.14 -8.25 5.05
C ARG A 38 26.19 -9.20 4.48
N TYR A 39 25.86 -9.95 3.45
CA TYR A 39 26.77 -10.88 2.77
C TYR A 39 27.49 -10.26 1.57
N GLN A 40 27.45 -8.92 1.42
CA GLN A 40 28.12 -8.18 0.34
C GLN A 40 27.73 -8.63 -1.08
N PHE A 41 26.53 -9.20 -1.25
CA PHE A 41 25.97 -9.50 -2.56
C PHE A 41 25.57 -8.23 -3.31
N LEU A 42 25.31 -7.13 -2.61
CA LEU A 42 25.07 -5.82 -3.21
C LEU A 42 26.34 -4.97 -3.18
N PRO A 43 26.71 -4.33 -4.30
CA PRO A 43 27.90 -3.50 -4.37
C PRO A 43 27.81 -2.31 -3.41
N PRO A 44 28.94 -1.87 -2.84
CA PRO A 44 28.99 -0.66 -2.02
C PRO A 44 28.81 0.60 -2.87
N GLY A 45 28.06 1.57 -2.35
CA GLY A 45 27.89 2.90 -2.97
C GLY A 45 26.56 3.10 -3.70
N ASP A 46 26.44 4.25 -4.35
CA ASP A 46 25.25 4.67 -5.11
C ASP A 46 25.40 4.22 -6.58
N VAL A 47 25.23 2.93 -6.81
CA VAL A 47 25.30 2.32 -8.14
C VAL A 47 23.90 1.92 -8.59
N THR A 48 23.62 2.07 -9.88
CA THR A 48 22.40 1.48 -10.44
C THR A 48 22.52 -0.04 -10.41
N PHE A 49 21.39 -0.73 -10.33
CA PHE A 49 21.41 -2.18 -10.44
C PHE A 49 21.95 -2.63 -11.80
N LEU A 50 21.75 -1.81 -12.84
CA LEU A 50 22.33 -2.05 -14.16
C LEU A 50 23.86 -2.01 -14.14
N ASP A 51 24.47 -1.13 -13.34
CA ASP A 51 25.93 -1.07 -13.19
C ASP A 51 26.46 -2.30 -12.44
N ASP A 52 25.72 -2.79 -11.44
CA ASP A 52 25.99 -4.08 -10.76
C ASP A 52 25.86 -5.26 -11.73
N LEU A 53 24.83 -5.25 -12.59
CA LEU A 53 24.62 -6.26 -13.63
C LEU A 53 25.73 -6.28 -14.67
N ARG A 54 26.28 -5.12 -15.05
CA ARG A 54 27.43 -5.05 -15.98
C ARG A 54 28.69 -5.68 -15.40
N GLN A 55 28.82 -5.69 -14.07
CA GLN A 55 29.97 -6.24 -13.36
C GLN A 55 29.75 -7.71 -12.92
N SER A 56 28.52 -8.23 -13.05
CA SER A 56 28.14 -9.58 -12.63
C SER A 56 27.63 -10.42 -13.81
N SER A 57 27.50 -11.74 -13.61
CA SER A 57 26.89 -12.58 -14.64
C SER A 57 25.37 -12.36 -14.69
N PHE A 58 24.78 -12.55 -15.86
CA PHE A 58 23.33 -12.47 -16.05
C PHE A 58 22.54 -13.33 -15.03
N LEU A 59 23.05 -14.52 -14.71
CA LEU A 59 22.42 -15.43 -13.72
C LEU A 59 22.43 -14.85 -12.30
N VAL A 60 23.52 -14.19 -11.89
CA VAL A 60 23.60 -13.50 -10.60
C VAL A 60 22.58 -12.35 -10.58
N GLY A 61 22.48 -11.61 -11.67
CA GLY A 61 21.47 -10.58 -11.86
C GLY A 61 20.03 -11.06 -11.69
N LEU A 62 19.69 -12.13 -12.41
CA LEU A 62 18.39 -12.77 -12.32
C LEU A 62 18.13 -13.34 -10.93
N GLY A 63 19.14 -13.89 -10.26
CA GLY A 63 19.03 -14.37 -8.88
C GLY A 63 18.74 -13.25 -7.88
N LYS A 64 19.28 -12.04 -8.10
CA LYS A 64 19.05 -10.88 -7.22
C LYS A 64 17.68 -10.21 -7.46
N ALA A 65 17.27 -10.03 -8.71
CA ALA A 65 16.04 -9.28 -9.06
C ALA A 65 14.82 -10.16 -9.33
N GLY A 66 15.03 -11.40 -9.77
CA GLY A 66 13.99 -12.33 -10.21
C GLY A 66 13.01 -12.71 -9.10
N PRO A 67 13.45 -13.18 -7.92
CA PRO A 67 12.56 -13.54 -6.83
C PRO A 67 11.75 -12.37 -6.27
N GLY A 68 12.31 -11.15 -6.30
CA GLY A 68 11.62 -9.95 -5.83
C GLY A 68 10.36 -9.63 -6.64
N TYR A 69 10.31 -10.00 -7.91
CA TYR A 69 9.15 -9.73 -8.76
C TYR A 69 7.85 -10.44 -8.31
N PRO A 70 7.78 -11.77 -8.27
CA PRO A 70 6.56 -12.45 -7.86
C PRO A 70 6.33 -12.45 -6.34
N LEU A 71 7.39 -12.40 -5.52
CA LEU A 71 7.27 -12.55 -4.06
C LEU A 71 7.06 -11.22 -3.32
N PHE A 72 7.58 -10.12 -3.87
CA PHE A 72 7.52 -8.82 -3.22
C PHE A 72 6.63 -7.87 -4.03
N TRP A 73 6.93 -7.65 -5.31
CA TRP A 73 6.25 -6.61 -6.09
C TRP A 73 4.79 -6.93 -6.41
N ILE A 74 4.46 -8.15 -6.87
CA ILE A 74 3.06 -8.46 -7.23
C ILE A 74 2.11 -8.34 -6.02
N PRO A 75 2.37 -8.98 -4.86
CA PRO A 75 1.50 -8.85 -3.69
C PRO A 75 1.40 -7.40 -3.20
N LEU A 76 2.52 -6.67 -3.17
CA LEU A 76 2.54 -5.27 -2.74
C LEU A 76 1.71 -4.37 -3.65
N VAL A 77 1.91 -4.44 -4.97
CA VAL A 77 1.12 -3.66 -5.93
C VAL A 77 -0.36 -4.06 -5.86
N LYS A 78 -0.66 -5.35 -5.61
CA LYS A 78 -2.05 -5.80 -5.48
C LYS A 78 -2.78 -5.15 -4.31
N THR A 79 -2.08 -4.87 -3.20
CA THR A 79 -2.63 -4.12 -2.06
C THR A 79 -3.07 -2.72 -2.45
N TYR A 80 -2.29 -2.02 -3.29
CA TYR A 80 -2.62 -0.68 -3.78
C TYR A 80 -3.65 -0.70 -4.92
N MET A 81 -3.65 -1.74 -5.74
CA MET A 81 -4.51 -1.91 -6.92
C MET A 81 -5.53 -3.04 -6.73
N ARG A 82 -6.36 -2.91 -5.69
CA ARG A 82 -7.23 -3.98 -5.21
C ARG A 82 -8.29 -4.42 -6.23
N ASN A 83 -8.84 -3.49 -7.00
CA ASN A 83 -9.92 -3.78 -7.95
C ASN A 83 -9.38 -4.19 -9.33
N THR A 84 -8.11 -3.93 -9.58
CA THR A 84 -7.44 -4.23 -10.84
C THR A 84 -7.16 -5.73 -10.99
N ALA A 85 -7.36 -6.26 -12.19
CA ALA A 85 -7.05 -7.66 -12.52
C ALA A 85 -5.55 -7.98 -12.34
N GLY A 86 -5.24 -9.21 -11.93
CA GLY A 86 -3.87 -9.63 -11.57
C GLY A 86 -2.83 -9.46 -12.69
N ASN A 87 -3.22 -9.63 -13.95
CA ASN A 87 -2.34 -9.39 -15.11
C ASN A 87 -1.89 -7.92 -15.22
N ARG A 88 -2.79 -6.96 -14.97
CA ARG A 88 -2.47 -5.53 -14.97
C ARG A 88 -1.62 -5.15 -13.75
N VAL A 89 -1.90 -5.75 -12.60
CA VAL A 89 -1.06 -5.62 -11.39
C VAL A 89 0.36 -6.12 -11.67
N ALA A 90 0.50 -7.27 -12.33
CA ALA A 90 1.79 -7.81 -12.71
C ALA A 90 2.57 -6.88 -13.67
N LEU A 91 1.89 -6.18 -14.59
CA LEU A 91 2.53 -5.19 -15.45
C LEU A 91 3.06 -3.98 -14.67
N ILE A 92 2.29 -3.46 -13.71
CA ILE A 92 2.75 -2.35 -12.86
C ILE A 92 3.89 -2.81 -11.95
N ALA A 93 3.81 -4.01 -11.38
CA ALA A 93 4.92 -4.61 -10.64
C ALA A 93 6.18 -4.77 -11.51
N LEU A 94 6.02 -5.07 -12.80
CA LEU A 94 7.13 -5.24 -13.73
C LEU A 94 7.79 -3.89 -14.00
N LEU A 95 6.98 -2.84 -14.15
CA LEU A 95 7.47 -1.47 -14.28
C LEU A 95 8.33 -1.09 -13.07
N ILE A 96 7.85 -1.34 -11.85
CA ILE A 96 8.64 -1.07 -10.64
C ILE A 96 9.95 -1.86 -10.67
N ASN A 97 9.88 -3.16 -10.97
CA ASN A 97 11.07 -4.01 -10.98
C ASN A 97 12.10 -3.55 -12.02
N VAL A 98 11.69 -3.31 -13.27
CA VAL A 98 12.59 -2.86 -14.35
C VAL A 98 13.10 -1.44 -14.09
N GLY A 99 12.24 -0.53 -13.67
CA GLY A 99 12.65 0.84 -13.36
C GLY A 99 13.64 0.90 -12.20
N SER A 100 13.48 0.03 -11.20
CA SER A 100 14.46 -0.10 -10.11
C SER A 100 15.85 -0.54 -10.60
N LEU A 101 15.96 -1.14 -11.78
CA LEU A 101 17.25 -1.48 -12.38
C LEU A 101 17.99 -0.25 -12.92
N ILE A 102 17.23 0.75 -13.36
CA ILE A 102 17.73 1.93 -14.09
C ILE A 102 17.89 3.11 -13.14
N VAL A 103 16.99 3.25 -12.17
CA VAL A 103 16.97 4.36 -11.22
C VAL A 103 18.12 4.22 -10.21
N PRO A 104 18.90 5.28 -9.95
CA PRO A 104 19.92 5.25 -8.88
C PRO A 104 19.32 4.83 -7.54
N SER A 105 20.05 4.01 -6.77
CA SER A 105 19.56 3.43 -5.51
C SER A 105 18.97 4.46 -4.54
N ARG A 106 19.58 5.65 -4.42
CA ARG A 106 19.07 6.76 -3.59
C ARG A 106 17.65 7.24 -3.95
N PHE A 107 17.22 7.06 -5.20
CA PHE A 107 15.88 7.42 -5.68
C PHE A 107 14.94 6.22 -5.81
N GLY A 108 15.42 5.00 -5.55
CA GLY A 108 14.65 3.77 -5.75
C GLY A 108 13.36 3.76 -4.93
N PHE A 109 13.41 4.25 -3.70
CA PHE A 109 12.21 4.38 -2.85
C PHE A 109 11.22 5.41 -3.42
N SER A 110 11.66 6.62 -3.76
CA SER A 110 10.81 7.67 -4.34
C SER A 110 10.12 7.20 -5.63
N TYR A 111 10.89 6.55 -6.49
CA TYR A 111 10.41 5.98 -7.74
C TYR A 111 9.32 4.93 -7.48
N THR A 112 9.57 4.00 -6.56
CA THR A 112 8.61 2.96 -6.18
C THR A 112 7.30 3.56 -5.68
N GLN A 113 7.38 4.56 -4.80
CA GLN A 113 6.20 5.25 -4.25
C GLN A 113 5.40 5.96 -5.34
N ALA A 114 6.08 6.64 -6.28
CA ALA A 114 5.42 7.31 -7.39
C ALA A 114 4.63 6.31 -8.26
N VAL A 115 5.21 5.15 -8.57
CA VAL A 115 4.52 4.11 -9.35
C VAL A 115 3.36 3.49 -8.56
N LEU A 116 3.54 3.22 -7.26
CA LEU A 116 2.47 2.67 -6.40
C LEU A 116 1.27 3.62 -6.28
N PHE A 117 1.51 4.91 -6.00
CA PHE A 117 0.43 5.91 -5.90
C PHE A 117 -0.21 6.21 -7.25
N GLY A 118 0.57 6.19 -8.34
CA GLY A 118 0.03 6.27 -9.70
C GLY A 118 -0.89 5.08 -10.01
N GLY A 119 -0.45 3.86 -9.71
CA GLY A 119 -1.23 2.64 -9.86
C GLY A 119 -2.51 2.66 -9.01
N MET A 120 -2.41 3.07 -7.75
CA MET A 120 -3.57 3.25 -6.87
C MET A 120 -4.57 4.25 -7.46
N SER A 121 -4.10 5.39 -7.97
CA SER A 121 -4.95 6.41 -8.57
C SER A 121 -5.71 5.87 -9.79
N ILE A 122 -5.02 5.11 -10.64
CA ILE A 122 -5.65 4.39 -11.77
C ILE A 122 -6.71 3.40 -11.26
N ASP A 123 -6.41 2.64 -10.19
CA ASP A 123 -7.38 1.71 -9.58
C ASP A 123 -8.63 2.41 -9.08
N GLN A 124 -8.48 3.54 -8.39
CA GLN A 124 -9.59 4.32 -7.86
C GLN A 124 -10.46 4.94 -8.96
N ILE A 125 -9.82 5.48 -10.02
CA ILE A 125 -10.53 6.17 -11.11
C ILE A 125 -11.30 5.19 -12.01
N PHE A 126 -10.67 4.07 -12.39
CA PHE A 126 -11.20 3.22 -13.47
C PHE A 126 -11.88 1.94 -12.99
N PHE A 127 -11.55 1.43 -11.79
CA PHE A 127 -11.95 0.09 -11.37
C PHE A 127 -12.77 0.05 -10.07
N VAL A 128 -12.88 1.16 -9.34
CA VAL A 128 -13.83 1.26 -8.22
C VAL A 128 -15.23 1.55 -8.76
N PRO A 129 -16.26 0.77 -8.39
CA PRO A 129 -17.65 1.05 -8.75
C PRO A 129 -18.09 2.44 -8.29
N HIS A 130 -18.83 3.16 -9.13
CA HIS A 130 -19.27 4.53 -8.85
C HIS A 130 -20.06 4.66 -7.54
N GLU A 131 -20.86 3.65 -7.16
CA GLU A 131 -21.60 3.69 -5.90
C GLU A 131 -20.67 3.71 -4.67
N LYS A 132 -19.51 3.04 -4.77
CA LYS A 132 -18.50 3.05 -3.69
C LYS A 132 -17.78 4.39 -3.60
N GLN A 133 -17.63 5.11 -4.71
CA GLN A 133 -16.95 6.42 -4.72
C GLN A 133 -17.70 7.49 -3.91
N GLN A 134 -18.99 7.26 -3.64
CA GLN A 134 -19.84 8.16 -2.86
C GLN A 134 -19.86 7.85 -1.36
N THR A 135 -19.10 6.83 -0.93
CA THR A 135 -19.08 6.39 0.46
C THR A 135 -18.08 7.22 1.28
N LEU A 136 -18.36 7.36 2.58
CA LEU A 136 -17.45 8.06 3.50
C LEU A 136 -16.11 7.32 3.61
N GLU A 137 -16.14 5.99 3.55
CA GLU A 137 -15.01 5.07 3.43
C GLU A 137 -14.05 5.52 2.32
N TYR A 138 -14.61 5.75 1.13
CA TYR A 138 -13.85 6.15 -0.04
C TYR A 138 -13.26 7.56 0.11
N ALA A 139 -14.01 8.50 0.69
CA ALA A 139 -13.54 9.87 0.90
C ALA A 139 -12.44 9.98 1.96
N LEU A 140 -12.54 9.21 3.06
CA LEU A 140 -11.58 9.27 4.16
C LEU A 140 -10.30 8.46 3.89
N TRP A 141 -10.36 7.44 3.05
CA TRP A 141 -9.19 6.58 2.79
C TRP A 141 -7.95 7.36 2.32
N PRO A 142 -8.02 8.25 1.31
CA PRO A 142 -6.87 9.05 0.90
C PRO A 142 -6.33 9.94 2.02
N LEU A 143 -7.21 10.50 2.85
CA LEU A 143 -6.83 11.42 3.93
C LEU A 143 -6.14 10.70 5.10
N MET A 144 -6.64 9.53 5.47
CA MET A 144 -6.16 8.77 6.63
C MET A 144 -4.98 7.86 6.32
N THR A 145 -4.83 7.44 5.06
CA THR A 145 -3.81 6.46 4.67
C THR A 145 -2.86 7.01 3.61
N THR A 146 -3.38 7.45 2.47
CA THR A 146 -2.56 7.63 1.26
C THR A 146 -1.75 8.92 1.29
N LEU A 147 -2.38 10.06 1.60
CA LEU A 147 -1.71 11.35 1.65
C LEU A 147 -0.63 11.39 2.73
N PRO A 148 -0.86 10.92 3.96
CA PRO A 148 0.21 10.98 4.95
C PRO A 148 1.33 9.96 4.67
N ASN A 149 1.02 8.78 4.10
CA ASN A 149 2.06 7.88 3.59
C ASN A 149 2.90 8.56 2.49
N GLY A 150 2.24 9.25 1.55
CA GLY A 150 2.91 10.02 0.51
C GLY A 150 3.76 11.15 1.07
N ALA A 151 3.29 11.84 2.11
CA ALA A 151 4.05 12.89 2.79
C ALA A 151 5.29 12.33 3.50
N TRP A 152 5.16 11.21 4.22
CA TRP A 152 6.30 10.52 4.84
C TRP A 152 7.34 10.10 3.81
N ALA A 153 6.89 9.49 2.72
CA ALA A 153 7.76 9.12 1.62
C ALA A 153 8.47 10.35 1.04
N TRP A 154 7.75 11.44 0.82
CA TRP A 154 8.32 12.68 0.31
C TRP A 154 9.36 13.28 1.27
N PHE A 155 9.07 13.33 2.57
CA PHE A 155 9.99 13.85 3.57
C PHE A 155 11.27 13.03 3.65
N GLU A 156 11.17 11.70 3.59
CA GLU A 156 12.32 10.82 3.53
C GLU A 156 13.17 11.09 2.28
N CYS A 157 12.54 11.23 1.11
CA CYS A 157 13.23 11.48 -0.15
C CYS A 157 13.91 12.86 -0.17
N MET A 158 13.31 13.87 0.46
CA MET A 158 13.85 15.23 0.52
C MET A 158 14.90 15.44 1.61
N ALA A 159 15.00 14.53 2.58
CA ALA A 159 15.96 14.64 3.69
C ALA A 159 17.43 14.49 3.26
N CYS A 160 17.70 14.13 2.00
CA CYS A 160 18.98 14.23 1.27
C CYS A 160 20.20 14.59 2.14
N SER A 161 20.77 13.61 2.86
CA SER A 161 21.98 13.76 3.70
C SER A 161 21.98 14.84 4.80
N THR A 162 20.97 15.70 4.88
CA THR A 162 20.93 16.90 5.72
C THR A 162 20.24 16.66 7.06
N ASN A 163 19.41 15.62 7.16
CA ASN A 163 18.80 15.20 8.42
C ASN A 163 19.18 13.74 8.76
N PRO A 164 20.21 13.54 9.60
CA PRO A 164 20.68 12.20 9.98
C PRO A 164 19.59 11.32 10.61
N TRP A 165 18.65 11.93 11.35
CA TRP A 165 17.54 11.20 11.95
C TRP A 165 16.58 10.66 10.89
N MET A 166 16.20 11.46 9.90
CA MET A 166 15.36 10.99 8.78
C MET A 166 16.06 9.96 7.90
N MET A 167 17.38 10.05 7.72
CA MET A 167 18.14 9.02 7.00
C MET A 167 18.12 7.67 7.72
N GLN A 168 18.15 7.69 9.05
CA GLN A 168 18.23 6.47 9.85
C GLN A 168 16.86 5.86 10.16
N TYR A 169 15.85 6.71 10.39
CA TYR A 169 14.54 6.30 10.88
C TYR A 169 13.38 6.59 9.93
N GLY A 170 13.59 7.39 8.86
CA GLY A 170 12.54 7.79 7.92
C GLY A 170 11.80 6.60 7.32
N HIS A 171 12.54 5.64 6.76
CA HIS A 171 11.97 4.41 6.20
C HIS A 171 11.18 3.59 7.22
N ILE A 172 11.71 3.47 8.45
CA ILE A 172 11.05 2.70 9.54
C ILE A 172 9.76 3.38 9.96
N LEU A 173 9.75 4.71 10.06
CA LEU A 173 8.57 5.49 10.41
C LEU A 173 7.52 5.43 9.31
N TYR A 174 7.94 5.45 8.04
CA TYR A 174 7.07 5.22 6.90
C TYR A 174 6.41 3.84 6.99
N ASP A 175 7.19 2.77 7.19
CA ASP A 175 6.67 1.40 7.29
C ASP A 175 5.71 1.24 8.49
N ALA A 176 6.06 1.81 9.65
CA ALA A 176 5.22 1.78 10.84
C ALA A 176 3.93 2.58 10.65
N TYR A 177 4.02 3.74 10.01
CA TYR A 177 2.86 4.57 9.68
C TYR A 177 1.93 3.85 8.69
N MET A 178 2.51 3.19 7.68
CA MET A 178 1.75 2.38 6.73
C MET A 178 0.86 1.38 7.51
N VAL A 179 1.44 0.48 8.30
CA VAL A 179 0.70 -0.57 9.03
C VAL A 179 -0.34 0.03 10.00
N SER A 180 0.04 1.05 10.76
CA SER A 180 -0.85 1.67 11.73
C SER A 180 -2.02 2.42 11.08
N SER A 181 -1.79 3.14 9.97
CA SER A 181 -2.84 3.87 9.25
C SER A 181 -3.93 2.94 8.71
N TYR A 182 -3.56 1.79 8.13
CA TYR A 182 -4.53 0.77 7.71
C TYR A 182 -5.34 0.26 8.91
N THR A 183 -4.67 -0.08 10.01
CA THR A 183 -5.31 -0.61 11.21
C THR A 183 -6.31 0.39 11.80
N LEU A 184 -5.91 1.66 11.94
CA LEU A 184 -6.76 2.72 12.45
C LEU A 184 -7.95 2.99 11.54
N PHE A 185 -7.76 2.99 10.22
CA PHE A 185 -8.85 3.13 9.26
C PHE A 185 -9.89 2.02 9.44
N TYR A 186 -9.48 0.75 9.48
CA TYR A 186 -10.43 -0.35 9.64
C TYR A 186 -11.12 -0.35 11.01
N LEU A 187 -10.41 -0.05 12.09
CA LEU A 187 -11.00 0.06 13.43
C LEU A 187 -12.04 1.18 13.49
N PHE A 188 -11.78 2.32 12.84
CA PHE A 188 -12.72 3.44 12.78
C PHE A 188 -14.03 3.05 12.09
N PHE A 189 -13.96 2.42 10.91
CA PHE A 189 -15.17 2.00 10.19
C PHE A 189 -15.91 0.84 10.87
N TRP A 190 -15.18 -0.11 11.44
CA TRP A 190 -15.77 -1.17 12.27
C TRP A 190 -16.55 -0.58 13.45
N TRP A 191 -15.96 0.39 14.16
CA TRP A 191 -16.62 1.07 15.28
C TRP A 191 -17.88 1.84 14.85
N MET A 192 -17.84 2.54 13.71
CA MET A 192 -19.01 3.23 13.17
C MET A 192 -20.15 2.26 12.84
N GLU A 193 -19.85 1.12 12.22
CA GLU A 193 -20.85 0.12 11.87
C GLU A 193 -21.45 -0.54 13.11
N TYR A 194 -20.61 -0.86 14.09
CA TYR A 194 -21.05 -1.37 15.39
C TYR A 194 -22.04 -0.40 16.07
N ARG A 195 -21.76 0.92 16.04
CA ARG A 195 -22.66 1.93 16.61
C ARG A 195 -24.01 2.01 15.88
N LYS A 196 -24.04 1.86 14.56
CA LYS A 196 -25.29 1.80 13.79
C LYS A 196 -26.13 0.59 14.18
N GLN A 197 -25.51 -0.58 14.32
CA GLN A 197 -26.20 -1.80 14.73
C GLN A 197 -26.82 -1.68 16.13
N GLN A 198 -26.09 -1.08 17.08
CA GLN A 198 -26.61 -0.81 18.43
C GLN A 198 -27.82 0.13 18.41
N GLN A 199 -27.83 1.15 17.55
CA GLN A 199 -28.98 2.04 17.40
C GLN A 199 -30.19 1.33 16.79
N GLN A 200 -29.99 0.41 15.85
CA GLN A 200 -31.07 -0.38 15.23
C GLN A 200 -31.65 -1.44 16.19
N GLN A 201 -30.82 -1.94 17.12
CA GLN A 201 -31.21 -2.95 18.11
C GLN A 201 -31.85 -2.37 19.38
N GLN A 202 -32.03 -1.04 19.49
CA GLN A 202 -32.85 -0.42 20.54
C GLN A 202 -34.29 -0.27 20.01
N PRO A 203 -35.20 -1.23 20.25
CA PRO A 203 -36.60 -1.09 19.85
C PRO A 203 -37.27 -0.21 20.91
N GLY A 204 -37.67 1.01 20.57
CA GLY A 204 -38.53 1.82 21.44
C GLY A 204 -38.10 3.25 21.74
N LEU A 205 -37.08 3.80 21.08
CA LEU A 205 -37.07 5.25 20.84
C LEU A 205 -37.95 5.51 19.62
N ASP A 206 -39.26 5.38 19.82
CA ASP A 206 -40.22 6.07 18.98
C ASP A 206 -39.74 7.52 18.93
N VAL A 207 -39.33 7.95 17.74
CA VAL A 207 -39.20 9.36 17.43
C VAL A 207 -40.60 9.91 17.68
N VAL A 208 -40.84 10.41 18.90
CA VAL A 208 -42.03 11.16 19.23
C VAL A 208 -42.05 12.28 18.21
N ASP A 209 -42.94 12.10 17.25
CA ASP A 209 -43.07 12.91 16.06
C ASP A 209 -43.19 14.37 16.53
N ALA A 210 -42.10 15.14 16.40
CA ALA A 210 -42.03 16.52 16.88
C ALA A 210 -43.05 17.44 16.18
N LYS A 211 -43.81 16.89 15.22
CA LYS A 211 -44.96 17.51 14.57
C LYS A 211 -46.28 17.45 15.36
N LYS A 212 -46.32 16.80 16.53
CA LYS A 212 -47.53 16.83 17.41
C LYS A 212 -47.49 17.87 18.53
N VAL A 213 -46.47 18.72 18.58
CA VAL A 213 -46.40 19.86 19.50
C VAL A 213 -46.13 21.14 18.71
N MET A 214 -47.07 21.52 17.84
CA MET A 214 -47.46 22.89 17.51
C MET A 214 -48.63 22.90 16.52
#